data_AF-A0A235BW86-F1
#
_entry.id   AF-A0A235BW86-F1
#
_cell.length_a   1.000
_cell.length_b   1.000
_cell.length_c   1.000
_cell.angle_alpha   90.00
_cell.angle_beta   90.00
_cell.angle_gamma   90.00
#
_symmetry.space_group_name_H-M   'P 1'
#
loop_
_entity.id
_entity.type
_entity.pdbx_description
1 polymer ?
#
loop_
_entity_poly.entity_id
_entity_poly.type
_entity_poly.pdbx_seq_one_letter_code
_entity_poly.pdbx_strand_id
1 'polypeptide(L)'
;MKSLLIVLSTLFWIAFAQGPDKNGYRWIDSDTSAGPTFQWIDITGSGTRIELGDDDNQGPFYLGFSFQFYGNVSDSIRICSNGWLSFTSRSHQFHHYPFPDLHEPNALMGLFWADLDPSADGAVYYLADAHRFVVSWVDVPLYGTNDNCTFQAVLDSTGNILFQYLDIPDDFDSCSAGIENEVGLVGLGYFCDGEPVENYVHDSLAIRFYQLDQDVCPICIGRPYEKELAGIGVIPFVKVWNAGKSPASFPATLRIGQQYQEQIIVTDLVPLGDTILEFPAWVPGTDSYQLELFTLLAGDQFPQNDTICSQTFASYLGEMRYDDGVPDTWFLRIGSPTIDWAAAVRFSSPYPEYRLLGARIFVLDTSVFERVLVCPGDSSGPDLDHPYFEAESVAASQPETWLEVPSDTLLSSSGDLWLVAFWPRRAPGPRIGDDQTMPIDKCSYFGSPSIRWISYNDGDIMARLKVDGRTGITELEPVKKLHSLLPNPFRHKLHLSITGCRKQRISGVIYDASGRMVRGFVLQTDREWVWDGTNQKGMPVPQGVYTIVVDGVPINRTKVVKLK
;
A
#
# COMPACT_ATOMS: atom_id res chain seq x y z
N MET A 1 18.53 -18.24 -25.91
CA MET A 1 17.44 -18.84 -25.13
C MET A 1 16.90 -17.78 -24.20
N LYS A 2 15.69 -17.29 -24.51
CA LYS A 2 14.92 -16.38 -23.67
C LYS A 2 14.40 -17.16 -22.47
N SER A 3 14.49 -16.61 -21.27
CA SER A 3 13.71 -17.07 -20.11
C SER A 3 12.89 -15.88 -19.65
N LEU A 4 11.66 -15.84 -20.16
CA LEU A 4 10.60 -14.92 -19.79
C LEU A 4 10.09 -15.36 -18.41
N LEU A 5 10.28 -14.55 -17.39
CA LEU A 5 9.63 -14.75 -16.09
C LEU A 5 8.22 -14.17 -16.23
N ILE A 6 7.26 -15.01 -16.61
CA ILE A 6 5.84 -14.68 -16.52
C ILE A 6 5.49 -14.81 -15.03
N VAL A 7 5.38 -13.68 -14.34
CA VAL A 7 4.65 -13.60 -13.08
C VAL A 7 3.17 -13.69 -13.47
N LEU A 8 2.62 -14.90 -13.48
CA LEU A 8 1.17 -15.10 -13.51
C LEU A 8 0.68 -14.77 -12.10
N SER A 9 0.32 -13.51 -11.87
CA SER A 9 -0.67 -13.20 -10.85
C SER A 9 -1.96 -13.84 -11.31
N THR A 10 -2.30 -15.00 -10.75
CA THR A 10 -3.69 -15.47 -10.83
C THR A 10 -4.52 -14.57 -9.94
N LEU A 11 -4.91 -13.41 -10.47
CA LEU A 11 -6.12 -12.72 -10.03
C LEU A 11 -7.27 -13.70 -10.32
N PHE A 12 -7.74 -14.39 -9.30
CA PHE A 12 -9.11 -14.88 -9.33
C PHE A 12 -9.98 -13.63 -9.30
N TRP A 13 -10.37 -13.14 -10.48
CA TRP A 13 -11.52 -12.26 -10.63
C TRP A 13 -12.76 -13.10 -10.36
N ILE A 14 -13.09 -13.28 -9.08
CA ILE A 14 -14.49 -13.36 -8.71
C ILE A 14 -14.90 -11.90 -8.60
N ALA A 15 -15.83 -11.44 -9.44
CA ALA A 15 -16.36 -10.09 -9.38
C ALA A 15 -16.92 -9.84 -7.97
N PHE A 16 -16.13 -9.18 -7.13
CA PHE A 16 -16.55 -8.74 -5.81
C PHE A 16 -17.28 -7.42 -6.00
N ALA A 17 -18.50 -7.34 -5.48
CA ALA A 17 -19.31 -6.13 -5.41
C ALA A 17 -18.44 -4.90 -5.12
N GLN A 18 -18.45 -3.86 -5.97
CA GLN A 18 -17.46 -2.76 -5.93
C GLN A 18 -17.70 -1.73 -4.80
N GLY A 19 -17.94 -2.24 -3.59
CA GLY A 19 -17.96 -1.53 -2.33
C GLY A 19 -17.42 -2.42 -1.18
N PRO A 20 -17.55 -2.03 0.10
CA PRO A 20 -18.44 -0.97 0.51
C PRO A 20 -17.82 0.42 0.43
N ASP A 21 -18.64 1.44 0.17
CA ASP A 21 -18.25 2.82 0.48
C ASP A 21 -18.20 3.06 2.00
N LYS A 22 -17.81 4.26 2.42
CA LYS A 22 -17.71 4.63 3.84
C LYS A 22 -19.05 4.55 4.59
N ASN A 23 -20.17 4.49 3.88
CA ASN A 23 -21.51 4.33 4.44
C ASN A 23 -22.03 2.88 4.34
N GLY A 24 -21.21 1.93 3.87
CA GLY A 24 -21.54 0.50 3.81
C GLY A 24 -22.33 0.09 2.57
N TYR A 25 -22.59 0.99 1.62
CA TYR A 25 -23.25 0.59 0.37
C TYR A 25 -22.31 -0.24 -0.48
N ARG A 26 -22.86 -1.19 -1.22
CA ARG A 26 -22.19 -2.04 -2.21
C ARG A 26 -23.06 -2.08 -3.44
N TRP A 27 -22.49 -2.43 -4.59
CA TRP A 27 -23.29 -2.76 -5.77
C TRP A 27 -22.91 -4.11 -6.37
N ILE A 28 -23.87 -4.75 -7.02
CA ILE A 28 -23.65 -5.96 -7.84
C ILE A 28 -24.59 -5.92 -9.06
N ASP A 29 -24.07 -6.25 -10.23
CA ASP A 29 -24.82 -6.30 -11.48
C ASP A 29 -25.29 -7.71 -11.86
N SER A 30 -26.18 -7.80 -12.84
CA SER A 30 -26.74 -9.06 -13.36
C SER A 30 -25.78 -9.89 -14.20
N ASP A 31 -24.68 -9.31 -14.64
CA ASP A 31 -23.64 -10.01 -15.41
C ASP A 31 -22.76 -10.85 -14.49
N THR A 32 -22.79 -10.53 -13.20
CA THR A 32 -22.19 -11.32 -12.13
C THR A 32 -23.09 -12.51 -11.75
N SER A 33 -22.51 -13.70 -11.59
CA SER A 33 -23.25 -14.94 -11.27
C SER A 33 -24.08 -14.94 -9.96
N ALA A 34 -23.83 -13.98 -9.06
CA ALA A 34 -24.58 -13.77 -7.81
C ALA A 34 -25.42 -12.48 -7.83
N GLY A 35 -25.55 -11.87 -9.02
CA GLY A 35 -26.21 -10.61 -9.28
C GLY A 35 -27.73 -10.65 -9.17
N PRO A 36 -28.39 -9.47 -9.21
CA PRO A 36 -29.81 -9.40 -9.45
C PRO A 36 -30.17 -10.03 -10.80
N THR A 37 -31.43 -10.46 -10.94
CA THR A 37 -31.99 -10.81 -12.25
C THR A 37 -32.64 -9.58 -12.85
N PHE A 38 -32.33 -9.28 -14.11
CA PHE A 38 -33.09 -8.30 -14.87
C PHE A 38 -34.55 -8.74 -15.01
N GLN A 39 -35.46 -7.89 -14.53
CA GLN A 39 -36.90 -8.10 -14.56
C GLN A 39 -37.61 -6.74 -14.65
N TRP A 40 -37.90 -6.32 -15.88
CA TRP A 40 -38.65 -5.09 -16.15
C TRP A 40 -40.01 -5.06 -15.45
N ILE A 41 -40.37 -3.91 -14.89
CA ILE A 41 -41.65 -3.69 -14.22
C ILE A 41 -42.41 -2.66 -15.05
N ASP A 42 -43.30 -3.13 -15.92
CA ASP A 42 -44.10 -2.23 -16.74
C ASP A 42 -45.13 -1.47 -15.88
N ILE A 43 -44.85 -0.19 -15.65
CA ILE A 43 -45.73 0.74 -14.94
C ILE A 43 -46.49 1.70 -15.86
N THR A 44 -46.40 1.56 -17.19
CA THR A 44 -47.05 2.49 -18.13
C THR A 44 -48.59 2.50 -17.99
N GLY A 45 -49.18 1.36 -17.63
CA GLY A 45 -50.63 1.22 -17.41
C GLY A 45 -51.09 1.33 -15.95
N SER A 46 -50.17 1.36 -14.98
CA SER A 46 -50.50 1.32 -13.55
C SER A 46 -49.90 2.47 -12.72
N GLY A 47 -48.82 3.06 -13.20
CA GLY A 47 -48.16 4.23 -12.62
C GLY A 47 -48.81 5.55 -13.03
N THR A 48 -48.31 6.63 -12.44
CA THR A 48 -48.69 8.00 -12.76
C THR A 48 -47.66 8.60 -13.71
N ARG A 49 -48.11 9.11 -14.86
CA ARG A 49 -47.25 9.87 -15.79
C ARG A 49 -46.85 11.20 -15.17
N ILE A 50 -45.58 11.57 -15.33
CA ILE A 50 -45.02 12.87 -14.92
C ILE A 50 -44.86 13.70 -16.19
N GLU A 51 -45.44 14.89 -16.21
CA GLU A 51 -45.24 15.84 -17.30
C GLU A 51 -43.94 16.60 -17.03
N LEU A 52 -42.84 16.11 -17.60
CA LEU A 52 -41.51 16.74 -17.56
C LEU A 52 -41.21 17.40 -18.90
N GLY A 53 -40.59 18.59 -18.86
CA GLY A 53 -39.97 19.22 -20.00
C GLY A 53 -38.51 18.78 -20.19
N ASP A 54 -37.84 19.41 -21.16
CA ASP A 54 -36.37 19.49 -21.21
C ASP A 54 -35.85 20.21 -19.96
N ASP A 55 -34.73 19.72 -19.39
CA ASP A 55 -34.12 20.24 -18.16
C ASP A 55 -35.12 20.53 -17.02
N ASP A 56 -35.94 19.54 -16.66
CA ASP A 56 -36.96 19.69 -15.61
C ASP A 56 -36.74 18.74 -14.42
N ASN A 57 -37.21 19.16 -13.25
CA ASN A 57 -37.14 18.38 -12.01
C ASN A 57 -38.40 18.60 -11.16
N GLN A 58 -39.17 17.53 -11.00
CA GLN A 58 -40.47 17.55 -10.32
C GLN A 58 -40.44 16.84 -8.97
N GLY A 59 -41.42 17.16 -8.13
CA GLY A 59 -41.62 16.58 -6.81
C GLY A 59 -41.38 17.56 -5.65
N PRO A 60 -41.20 17.04 -4.42
CA PRO A 60 -40.95 15.64 -4.11
C PRO A 60 -42.23 14.78 -4.17
N PHE A 61 -42.09 13.53 -4.62
CA PHE A 61 -43.12 12.50 -4.66
C PHE A 61 -42.96 11.59 -3.44
N TYR A 62 -44.06 11.23 -2.78
CA TYR A 62 -44.02 10.38 -1.60
C TYR A 62 -43.70 8.92 -1.97
N LEU A 63 -42.77 8.32 -1.23
CA LEU A 63 -42.33 6.92 -1.43
C LEU A 63 -43.36 5.90 -0.93
N GLY A 64 -44.15 6.28 0.08
CA GLY A 64 -45.05 5.36 0.80
C GLY A 64 -44.42 4.66 2.00
N PHE A 65 -43.12 4.85 2.23
CA PHE A 65 -42.35 4.32 3.36
C PHE A 65 -41.15 5.23 3.67
N SER A 66 -40.55 5.06 4.85
CA SER A 66 -39.28 5.70 5.18
C SER A 66 -38.12 4.95 4.55
N PHE A 67 -37.26 5.66 3.82
CA PHE A 67 -36.08 5.13 3.17
C PHE A 67 -34.82 5.70 3.81
N GLN A 68 -33.87 4.83 4.15
CA GLN A 68 -32.56 5.22 4.68
C GLN A 68 -31.59 5.35 3.51
N PHE A 69 -30.99 6.52 3.35
CA PHE A 69 -30.01 6.81 2.32
C PHE A 69 -28.83 7.60 2.90
N TYR A 70 -27.63 7.02 2.86
CA TYR A 70 -26.40 7.58 3.44
C TYR A 70 -26.54 8.07 4.90
N GLY A 71 -27.31 7.34 5.71
CA GLY A 71 -27.54 7.67 7.12
C GLY A 71 -28.66 8.70 7.37
N ASN A 72 -29.27 9.22 6.32
CA ASN A 72 -30.41 10.12 6.38
C ASN A 72 -31.72 9.36 6.09
N VAL A 73 -32.77 9.69 6.83
CA VAL A 73 -34.12 9.16 6.59
C VAL A 73 -34.90 10.12 5.70
N SER A 74 -35.46 9.63 4.59
CA SER A 74 -36.34 10.38 3.69
C SER A 74 -37.61 9.59 3.39
N ASP A 75 -38.73 10.27 3.14
CA ASP A 75 -40.02 9.67 2.79
C ASP A 75 -40.56 10.13 1.42
N SER A 76 -39.78 10.95 0.73
CA SER A 76 -40.14 11.53 -0.55
C SER A 76 -38.89 11.81 -1.39
N ILE A 77 -39.06 11.85 -2.71
CA ILE A 77 -37.95 11.94 -3.67
C ILE A 77 -38.31 12.81 -4.87
N ARG A 78 -37.31 13.45 -5.46
CA ARG A 78 -37.43 14.24 -6.70
C ARG A 78 -36.97 13.44 -7.91
N ILE A 79 -37.60 13.71 -9.05
CA ILE A 79 -37.38 13.00 -10.32
C ILE A 79 -37.02 14.04 -11.38
N CYS A 80 -35.86 13.89 -12.02
CA CYS A 80 -35.38 14.79 -13.09
C CYS A 80 -35.61 14.17 -14.48
N SER A 81 -35.82 15.01 -15.50
CA SER A 81 -35.83 14.60 -16.91
C SER A 81 -34.56 13.84 -17.29
N ASN A 82 -33.41 14.29 -16.78
CA ASN A 82 -32.05 13.84 -17.11
C ASN A 82 -31.62 12.53 -16.42
N GLY A 83 -32.55 11.62 -16.14
CA GLY A 83 -32.25 10.24 -15.75
C GLY A 83 -31.70 10.02 -14.34
N TRP A 84 -31.92 10.98 -13.44
CA TRP A 84 -31.49 10.90 -12.04
C TRP A 84 -32.59 11.26 -11.04
N LEU A 85 -32.39 10.81 -9.80
CA LEU A 85 -33.27 11.02 -8.65
C LEU A 85 -32.49 11.68 -7.51
N SER A 86 -33.13 12.58 -6.74
CA SER A 86 -32.50 13.15 -5.54
C SER A 86 -33.50 13.30 -4.39
N PHE A 87 -33.05 13.05 -3.16
CA PHE A 87 -33.88 13.27 -1.97
C PHE A 87 -34.01 14.76 -1.60
N THR A 88 -33.08 15.61 -2.06
CA THR A 88 -32.98 16.99 -1.59
C THR A 88 -32.84 18.03 -2.71
N SER A 89 -32.17 17.68 -3.80
CA SER A 89 -31.76 18.65 -4.82
C SER A 89 -32.92 19.06 -5.73
N ARG A 90 -32.98 20.37 -6.01
CA ARG A 90 -33.92 20.98 -6.98
C ARG A 90 -33.24 21.37 -8.29
N SER A 91 -32.02 20.87 -8.48
CA SER A 91 -31.26 21.09 -9.69
C SER A 91 -31.95 20.48 -10.91
N HIS A 92 -31.53 20.90 -12.10
CA HIS A 92 -31.96 20.33 -13.38
C HIS A 92 -30.76 19.97 -14.24
N GLN A 93 -29.59 19.74 -13.62
CA GLN A 93 -28.36 19.49 -14.38
C GLN A 93 -28.52 18.31 -15.33
N PHE A 94 -28.29 18.58 -16.62
CA PHE A 94 -28.07 17.58 -17.66
C PHE A 94 -26.64 17.06 -17.67
N HIS A 95 -25.67 17.93 -17.34
CA HIS A 95 -24.26 17.54 -17.29
C HIS A 95 -24.01 16.62 -16.09
N HIS A 96 -23.62 15.39 -16.37
CA HIS A 96 -23.29 14.38 -15.36
C HIS A 96 -21.88 14.55 -14.79
N TYR A 97 -21.65 13.92 -13.65
CA TYR A 97 -20.37 13.86 -12.97
C TYR A 97 -20.10 12.43 -12.48
N PRO A 98 -18.84 12.05 -12.24
CA PRO A 98 -18.53 10.81 -11.56
C PRO A 98 -19.11 10.79 -10.14
N PHE A 99 -19.24 9.61 -9.55
CA PHE A 99 -19.71 9.46 -8.17
C PHE A 99 -18.57 8.94 -7.27
N PRO A 100 -18.31 9.55 -6.10
CA PRO A 100 -18.91 10.78 -5.61
C PRO A 100 -18.33 12.04 -6.28
N ASP A 101 -19.11 13.12 -6.35
CA ASP A 101 -18.62 14.45 -6.75
C ASP A 101 -19.30 15.58 -5.96
N LEU A 102 -18.56 16.65 -5.67
CA LEU A 102 -19.03 17.78 -4.85
C LEU A 102 -20.06 18.68 -5.56
N HIS A 103 -20.21 18.58 -6.89
CA HIS A 103 -21.13 19.42 -7.65
C HIS A 103 -22.58 18.96 -7.46
N GLU A 104 -23.52 19.90 -7.40
CA GLU A 104 -24.94 19.58 -7.38
C GLU A 104 -25.41 18.97 -8.72
N PRO A 105 -26.40 18.06 -8.73
CA PRO A 105 -27.21 17.58 -7.59
C PRO A 105 -26.51 16.60 -6.62
N ASN A 106 -26.80 16.71 -5.32
CA ASN A 106 -26.37 15.75 -4.28
C ASN A 106 -27.54 14.93 -3.69
N ALA A 107 -27.26 14.03 -2.74
CA ALA A 107 -28.21 13.02 -2.21
C ALA A 107 -28.87 12.26 -3.38
N LEU A 108 -28.00 11.82 -4.29
CA LEU A 108 -28.29 11.57 -5.68
C LEU A 108 -28.23 10.08 -5.98
N MET A 109 -29.12 9.64 -6.86
CA MET A 109 -29.08 8.37 -7.56
C MET A 109 -29.13 8.68 -9.05
N GLY A 110 -27.98 8.61 -9.72
CA GLY A 110 -27.90 8.70 -11.18
C GLY A 110 -28.05 7.31 -11.78
N LEU A 111 -29.13 7.08 -12.52
CA LEU A 111 -29.37 5.77 -13.15
C LEU A 111 -28.69 5.74 -14.52
N PHE A 112 -29.05 6.73 -15.32
CA PHE A 112 -28.53 7.02 -16.64
C PHE A 112 -28.50 8.55 -16.75
N TRP A 113 -27.63 9.15 -15.93
CA TRP A 113 -27.55 10.61 -15.88
C TRP A 113 -26.91 11.09 -17.17
N ALA A 114 -27.74 11.66 -18.04
CA ALA A 114 -27.40 12.20 -19.35
C ALA A 114 -28.37 13.33 -19.71
N ASP A 115 -28.08 14.02 -20.80
CA ASP A 115 -28.94 15.05 -21.38
C ASP A 115 -30.14 14.41 -22.12
N LEU A 116 -31.33 14.40 -21.51
CA LEU A 116 -32.53 13.72 -21.99
C LEU A 116 -33.69 14.71 -22.17
N ASP A 117 -34.50 14.49 -23.21
CA ASP A 117 -35.63 15.37 -23.54
C ASP A 117 -36.99 14.62 -23.59
N PRO A 118 -37.67 14.43 -22.44
CA PRO A 118 -39.02 13.87 -22.40
C PRO A 118 -40.10 14.72 -23.08
N SER A 119 -39.78 15.97 -23.46
CA SER A 119 -40.73 16.84 -24.17
C SER A 119 -40.75 16.58 -25.68
N ALA A 120 -39.68 15.96 -26.22
CA ALA A 120 -39.58 15.56 -27.61
C ALA A 120 -40.33 14.25 -27.90
N ASP A 121 -40.13 13.22 -27.08
CA ASP A 121 -40.83 11.93 -27.16
C ASP A 121 -40.77 11.17 -25.83
N GLY A 122 -41.50 10.04 -25.75
CA GLY A 122 -41.49 9.16 -24.59
C GLY A 122 -42.27 9.71 -23.40
N ALA A 123 -42.04 9.12 -22.24
CA ALA A 123 -42.64 9.57 -20.98
C ALA A 123 -41.91 9.02 -19.75
N VAL A 124 -42.02 9.78 -18.66
CA VAL A 124 -41.56 9.35 -17.33
C VAL A 124 -42.78 8.98 -16.49
N TYR A 125 -42.71 7.85 -15.80
CA TYR A 125 -43.76 7.33 -14.92
C TYR A 125 -43.21 7.06 -13.53
N TYR A 126 -44.05 7.17 -12.51
CA TYR A 126 -43.74 6.62 -11.20
C TYR A 126 -44.90 5.80 -10.62
N LEU A 127 -44.57 4.83 -9.78
CA LEU A 127 -45.51 4.04 -9.00
C LEU A 127 -45.00 3.96 -7.56
N ALA A 128 -45.88 4.21 -6.58
CA ALA A 128 -45.55 4.14 -5.16
C ALA A 128 -46.55 3.23 -4.43
N ASP A 129 -46.05 2.30 -3.63
CA ASP A 129 -46.83 1.51 -2.68
C ASP A 129 -46.13 1.42 -1.30
N ALA A 130 -46.70 0.66 -0.36
CA ALA A 130 -46.16 0.55 1.00
C ALA A 130 -44.81 -0.19 1.10
N HIS A 131 -44.34 -0.79 0.01
CA HIS A 131 -43.16 -1.64 -0.04
C HIS A 131 -42.15 -1.22 -1.09
N ARG A 132 -42.58 -0.61 -2.20
CA ARG A 132 -41.73 -0.25 -3.33
C ARG A 132 -42.11 1.08 -3.98
N PHE A 133 -41.10 1.76 -4.50
CA PHE A 133 -41.23 2.94 -5.35
C PHE A 133 -40.49 2.68 -6.66
N VAL A 134 -41.18 2.80 -7.79
CA VAL A 134 -40.63 2.57 -9.14
C VAL A 134 -40.71 3.86 -9.94
N VAL A 135 -39.63 4.22 -10.63
CA VAL A 135 -39.61 5.32 -11.61
C VAL A 135 -39.05 4.78 -12.91
N SER A 136 -39.75 5.00 -14.02
CA SER A 136 -39.35 4.53 -15.35
C SER A 136 -39.33 5.68 -16.35
N TRP A 137 -38.22 5.84 -17.06
CA TRP A 137 -38.13 6.61 -18.30
C TRP A 137 -38.38 5.62 -19.43
N VAL A 138 -39.38 5.87 -20.27
CA VAL A 138 -39.80 4.95 -21.33
C VAL A 138 -39.76 5.70 -22.65
N ASP A 139 -38.94 5.18 -23.57
CA ASP A 139 -38.70 5.72 -24.91
C ASP A 139 -38.31 7.22 -24.91
N VAL A 140 -37.55 7.66 -23.90
CA VAL A 140 -37.14 9.08 -23.78
C VAL A 140 -35.88 9.33 -24.62
N PRO A 141 -35.89 10.29 -25.56
CA PRO A 141 -34.73 10.56 -26.42
C PRO A 141 -33.61 11.29 -25.68
N LEU A 142 -32.37 11.02 -26.09
CA LEU A 142 -31.23 11.88 -25.82
C LEU A 142 -31.42 13.24 -26.51
N TYR A 143 -31.09 14.33 -25.82
CA TYR A 143 -31.29 15.69 -26.31
C TYR A 143 -30.67 15.89 -27.70
N GLY A 144 -31.49 16.39 -28.64
CA GLY A 144 -31.05 16.66 -30.01
C GLY A 144 -30.80 15.44 -30.89
N THR A 145 -31.19 14.23 -30.46
CA THR A 145 -31.05 12.98 -31.21
C THR A 145 -32.41 12.26 -31.41
N ASN A 146 -32.41 11.09 -32.07
CA ASN A 146 -33.56 10.18 -32.09
C ASN A 146 -33.24 8.86 -31.36
N ASP A 147 -32.16 8.84 -30.57
CA ASP A 147 -31.72 7.66 -29.84
C ASP A 147 -32.46 7.66 -28.49
N ASN A 148 -33.35 6.68 -28.32
CA ASN A 148 -34.25 6.59 -27.18
C ASN A 148 -33.68 5.67 -26.11
N CYS A 149 -33.99 5.97 -24.85
CA CYS A 149 -33.57 5.21 -23.69
C CYS A 149 -34.80 4.76 -22.89
N THR A 150 -34.80 3.50 -22.45
CA THR A 150 -35.78 2.93 -21.53
C THR A 150 -35.10 2.27 -20.35
N PHE A 151 -35.25 2.87 -19.17
CA PHE A 151 -34.62 2.42 -17.93
C PHE A 151 -35.47 2.78 -16.70
N GLN A 152 -35.20 2.15 -15.56
CA GLN A 152 -35.96 2.39 -14.33
C GLN A 152 -35.12 2.24 -13.05
N ALA A 153 -35.55 2.92 -11.99
CA ALA A 153 -35.13 2.65 -10.62
C ALA A 153 -36.27 1.99 -9.83
N VAL A 154 -35.90 1.07 -8.95
CA VAL A 154 -36.79 0.45 -7.96
C VAL A 154 -36.15 0.62 -6.58
N LEU A 155 -36.83 1.34 -5.70
CA LEU A 155 -36.48 1.47 -4.29
C LEU A 155 -37.41 0.58 -3.49
N ASP A 156 -36.90 -0.13 -2.49
CA ASP A 156 -37.73 -0.90 -1.57
C ASP A 156 -37.59 -0.45 -0.11
N SER A 157 -38.59 -0.80 0.70
CA SER A 157 -38.63 -0.47 2.14
C SER A 157 -37.51 -1.09 2.99
N THR A 158 -36.69 -1.99 2.42
CA THR A 158 -35.53 -2.59 3.11
C THR A 158 -34.23 -1.83 2.85
N GLY A 159 -34.25 -0.85 1.96
CA GLY A 159 -33.09 -0.02 1.62
C GLY A 159 -32.35 -0.48 0.36
N ASN A 160 -32.87 -1.45 -0.41
CA ASN A 160 -32.27 -1.77 -1.71
C ASN A 160 -32.66 -0.73 -2.75
N ILE A 161 -31.71 -0.49 -3.65
CA ILE A 161 -31.86 0.33 -4.85
C ILE A 161 -31.52 -0.57 -6.02
N LEU A 162 -32.39 -0.63 -7.02
CA LEU A 162 -32.18 -1.43 -8.22
C LEU A 162 -32.36 -0.56 -9.45
N PHE A 163 -31.31 -0.42 -10.26
CA PHE A 163 -31.39 0.18 -11.59
C PHE A 163 -31.57 -0.95 -12.61
N GLN A 164 -32.40 -0.72 -13.63
CA GLN A 164 -32.62 -1.67 -14.71
C GLN A 164 -32.70 -0.95 -16.05
N TYR A 165 -32.06 -1.52 -17.07
CA TYR A 165 -31.93 -0.95 -18.40
C TYR A 165 -32.57 -1.91 -19.41
N LEU A 166 -33.65 -1.49 -20.06
CA LEU A 166 -34.39 -2.32 -21.00
C LEU A 166 -33.91 -2.09 -22.44
N ASP A 167 -33.67 -0.83 -22.80
CA ASP A 167 -33.26 -0.40 -24.14
C ASP A 167 -32.36 0.82 -23.98
N ILE A 168 -31.08 0.71 -24.33
CA ILE A 168 -30.08 1.78 -24.26
C ILE A 168 -29.33 1.82 -25.60
N PRO A 169 -29.04 3.00 -26.15
CA PRO A 169 -28.30 3.10 -27.41
C PRO A 169 -26.94 2.39 -27.32
N ASP A 170 -26.65 1.57 -28.33
CA ASP A 170 -25.37 0.85 -28.45
C ASP A 170 -24.19 1.82 -28.34
N ASP A 171 -23.15 1.42 -27.59
CA ASP A 171 -21.91 2.17 -27.39
C ASP A 171 -22.09 3.60 -26.81
N PHE A 172 -23.21 3.90 -26.15
CA PHE A 172 -23.39 5.21 -25.49
C PHE A 172 -22.60 5.31 -24.18
N ASP A 173 -21.58 6.16 -24.18
CA ASP A 173 -20.65 6.32 -23.07
C ASP A 173 -20.80 7.64 -22.28
N SER A 174 -21.50 8.62 -22.85
CA SER A 174 -21.71 9.96 -22.26
C SER A 174 -22.85 9.97 -21.22
N CYS A 175 -22.75 9.14 -20.19
CA CYS A 175 -23.63 9.17 -19.02
C CYS A 175 -22.89 8.83 -17.73
N SER A 176 -23.60 8.92 -16.60
CA SER A 176 -23.13 8.35 -15.33
C SER A 176 -24.20 7.52 -14.62
N ALA A 177 -23.75 6.46 -13.95
CA ALA A 177 -24.55 5.60 -13.10
C ALA A 177 -23.87 5.47 -11.73
N GLY A 178 -24.60 5.73 -10.65
CA GLY A 178 -24.06 5.71 -9.29
C GLY A 178 -24.99 6.31 -8.24
N ILE A 179 -24.53 6.28 -6.99
CA ILE A 179 -25.23 6.85 -5.84
C ILE A 179 -24.27 7.63 -4.94
N GLU A 180 -24.72 8.70 -4.29
CA GLU A 180 -23.89 9.49 -3.37
C GLU A 180 -24.67 10.21 -2.27
N ASN A 181 -23.94 10.61 -1.23
CA ASN A 181 -24.48 11.28 -0.06
C ASN A 181 -24.87 12.75 -0.34
N GLU A 182 -25.39 13.42 0.69
CA GLU A 182 -25.89 14.79 0.62
C GLU A 182 -24.82 15.87 0.40
N VAL A 183 -23.53 15.49 0.41
CA VAL A 183 -22.39 16.40 0.26
C VAL A 183 -21.53 16.07 -0.96
N GLY A 184 -21.71 14.90 -1.59
CA GLY A 184 -20.86 14.48 -2.70
C GLY A 184 -19.46 14.05 -2.27
N LEU A 185 -19.32 13.57 -1.03
CA LEU A 185 -18.03 13.13 -0.46
C LEU A 185 -17.95 11.62 -0.26
N VAL A 186 -19.10 10.95 -0.17
CA VAL A 186 -19.19 9.50 -0.05
C VAL A 186 -20.18 9.04 -1.10
N GLY A 187 -19.74 8.10 -1.93
CA GLY A 187 -20.49 7.64 -3.07
C GLY A 187 -19.96 6.34 -3.63
N LEU A 188 -20.76 5.74 -4.50
CA LEU A 188 -20.39 4.60 -5.33
C LEU A 188 -20.76 4.89 -6.78
N GLY A 189 -19.74 5.12 -7.60
CA GLY A 189 -19.85 5.06 -9.04
C GLY A 189 -19.92 3.62 -9.53
N TYR A 190 -20.79 3.39 -10.51
CA TYR A 190 -20.78 2.21 -11.34
C TYR A 190 -20.09 2.50 -12.67
N PHE A 191 -20.44 3.63 -13.31
CA PHE A 191 -19.95 4.00 -14.63
C PHE A 191 -19.99 5.53 -14.81
N CYS A 192 -19.01 6.10 -15.52
CA CYS A 192 -18.98 7.50 -15.94
C CYS A 192 -18.12 7.66 -17.20
N ASP A 193 -18.64 8.30 -18.24
CA ASP A 193 -17.87 8.70 -19.45
C ASP A 193 -17.04 7.56 -20.07
N GLY A 194 -17.65 6.39 -20.23
CA GLY A 194 -16.98 5.22 -20.83
C GLY A 194 -16.12 4.41 -19.88
N GLU A 195 -16.04 4.79 -18.59
CA GLU A 195 -15.17 4.12 -17.63
C GLU A 195 -15.92 3.65 -16.36
N PRO A 196 -15.58 2.46 -15.82
CA PRO A 196 -14.69 1.47 -16.44
C PRO A 196 -15.40 0.70 -17.56
N VAL A 197 -14.64 0.25 -18.56
CA VAL A 197 -15.19 -0.40 -19.78
C VAL A 197 -15.98 -1.69 -19.48
N GLU A 198 -15.63 -2.40 -18.41
CA GLU A 198 -16.38 -3.57 -17.95
C GLU A 198 -17.78 -3.26 -17.43
N ASN A 199 -18.07 -2.00 -17.10
CA ASN A 199 -19.33 -1.55 -16.52
C ASN A 199 -20.17 -0.73 -17.50
N TYR A 200 -19.97 -0.89 -18.81
CA TYR A 200 -20.86 -0.25 -19.79
C TYR A 200 -22.32 -0.60 -19.49
N VAL A 201 -23.17 0.42 -19.51
CA VAL A 201 -24.61 0.22 -19.40
C VAL A 201 -25.10 -0.39 -20.72
N HIS A 202 -25.89 -1.45 -20.66
CA HIS A 202 -26.43 -2.14 -21.84
C HIS A 202 -27.80 -2.74 -21.56
N ASP A 203 -28.46 -3.21 -22.63
CA ASP A 203 -29.75 -3.88 -22.56
C ASP A 203 -29.74 -5.08 -21.61
N SER A 204 -30.86 -5.26 -20.92
CA SER A 204 -31.07 -6.35 -19.95
C SER A 204 -30.09 -6.35 -18.77
N LEU A 205 -29.46 -5.22 -18.49
CA LEU A 205 -28.63 -5.02 -17.30
C LEU A 205 -29.50 -4.65 -16.09
N ALA A 206 -29.16 -5.20 -14.92
CA ALA A 206 -29.69 -4.75 -13.64
C ALA A 206 -28.56 -4.54 -12.63
N ILE A 207 -28.56 -3.39 -11.95
CA ILE A 207 -27.53 -3.02 -10.95
C ILE A 207 -28.22 -2.83 -9.61
N ARG A 208 -27.83 -3.61 -8.61
CA ARG A 208 -28.39 -3.52 -7.26
C ARG A 208 -27.40 -2.86 -6.31
N PHE A 209 -27.78 -1.73 -5.72
CA PHE A 209 -27.08 -1.13 -4.58
C PHE A 209 -27.75 -1.54 -3.27
N TYR A 210 -26.94 -1.93 -2.28
CA TYR A 210 -27.42 -2.50 -1.03
C TYR A 210 -26.42 -2.34 0.12
N GLN A 211 -26.90 -2.47 1.34
CA GLN A 211 -26.07 -2.55 2.56
C GLN A 211 -26.32 -3.89 3.26
N LEU A 212 -25.36 -4.30 4.08
CA LEU A 212 -25.47 -5.51 4.90
C LEU A 212 -25.82 -5.16 6.36
N ASP A 213 -26.52 -6.06 7.02
CA ASP A 213 -26.87 -5.90 8.44
C ASP A 213 -25.69 -6.31 9.34
N GLN A 214 -24.95 -7.34 8.96
CA GLN A 214 -23.81 -7.91 9.69
C GLN A 214 -22.64 -8.18 8.72
N ASP A 215 -21.57 -7.41 8.85
CA ASP A 215 -20.36 -7.50 8.02
C ASP A 215 -19.22 -6.81 8.79
N VAL A 216 -18.14 -7.54 9.07
CA VAL A 216 -16.92 -6.97 9.64
C VAL A 216 -15.70 -7.42 8.87
N CYS A 217 -14.82 -6.48 8.57
CA CYS A 217 -13.63 -6.78 7.79
C CYS A 217 -12.38 -6.12 8.37
N PRO A 218 -11.21 -6.74 8.16
CA PRO A 218 -9.95 -6.03 8.28
C PRO A 218 -9.80 -4.98 7.18
N ILE A 219 -9.32 -3.79 7.54
CA ILE A 219 -8.97 -2.72 6.61
C ILE A 219 -7.49 -2.79 6.26
N CYS A 220 -6.62 -2.86 7.27
CA CYS A 220 -5.18 -2.86 7.04
C CYS A 220 -4.41 -3.57 8.17
N ILE A 221 -3.23 -4.07 7.81
CA ILE A 221 -2.21 -4.52 8.76
C ILE A 221 -1.18 -3.39 8.82
N GLY A 222 -1.24 -2.64 9.89
CA GLY A 222 -0.34 -1.52 10.11
C GLY A 222 0.84 -1.95 10.99
N ARG A 223 2.05 -1.87 10.47
CA ARG A 223 3.22 -2.57 11.04
C ARG A 223 3.04 -4.09 11.17
N PRO A 224 4.12 -4.86 10.96
CA PRO A 224 5.43 -4.45 10.47
C PRO A 224 5.39 -3.95 9.01
N TYR A 225 6.05 -2.84 8.69
CA TYR A 225 6.19 -2.37 7.30
C TYR A 225 6.88 -3.44 6.46
N GLU A 226 6.99 -3.23 5.15
CA GLU A 226 7.79 -4.07 4.24
C GLU A 226 9.19 -4.49 4.77
N LYS A 227 9.81 -3.71 5.69
CA LYS A 227 11.10 -4.05 6.33
C LYS A 227 11.13 -3.77 7.83
N GLU A 228 11.52 -4.77 8.61
CA GLU A 228 11.71 -4.68 10.06
C GLU A 228 13.13 -4.98 10.51
N LEU A 229 13.43 -4.57 11.74
CA LEU A 229 14.70 -4.87 12.38
C LEU A 229 14.60 -6.15 13.21
N ALA A 230 15.40 -7.15 12.83
CA ALA A 230 15.39 -8.45 13.49
C ALA A 230 15.87 -8.35 14.95
N GLY A 231 15.19 -9.07 15.85
CA GLY A 231 15.54 -9.16 17.27
C GLY A 231 14.94 -8.06 18.15
N ILE A 232 14.16 -7.13 17.60
CA ILE A 232 13.46 -6.07 18.34
C ILE A 232 11.97 -6.41 18.41
N GLY A 233 11.35 -6.26 19.58
CA GLY A 233 9.90 -6.41 19.69
C GLY A 233 9.17 -5.31 18.93
N VAL A 234 8.38 -5.70 17.93
CA VAL A 234 7.47 -4.85 17.16
C VAL A 234 6.06 -5.10 17.66
N ILE A 235 5.32 -4.05 17.99
CA ILE A 235 3.89 -4.14 18.32
C ILE A 235 3.12 -3.98 17.00
N PRO A 236 2.50 -5.06 16.46
CA PRO A 236 1.69 -4.94 15.26
C PRO A 236 0.40 -4.19 15.61
N PHE A 237 -0.02 -3.28 14.76
CA PHE A 237 -1.35 -2.69 14.85
C PHE A 237 -2.18 -3.07 13.62
N VAL A 238 -3.49 -3.14 13.77
CA VAL A 238 -4.36 -3.39 12.63
C VAL A 238 -5.57 -2.52 12.72
N LYS A 239 -6.19 -2.25 11.58
CA LYS A 239 -7.47 -1.57 11.54
C LYS A 239 -8.54 -2.56 11.10
N VAL A 240 -9.66 -2.59 11.82
CA VAL A 240 -10.85 -3.38 11.49
C VAL A 240 -12.06 -2.46 11.43
N TRP A 241 -13.08 -2.87 10.67
CA TRP A 241 -14.28 -2.09 10.42
C TRP A 241 -15.52 -2.95 10.56
N ASN A 242 -16.55 -2.38 11.18
CA ASN A 242 -17.90 -2.89 11.08
C ASN A 242 -18.58 -2.23 9.88
N ALA A 243 -18.60 -2.90 8.74
CA ALA A 243 -19.27 -2.44 7.53
C ALA A 243 -20.79 -2.71 7.55
N GLY A 244 -21.29 -3.38 8.58
CA GLY A 244 -22.70 -3.68 8.77
C GLY A 244 -23.49 -2.56 9.45
N LYS A 245 -24.83 -2.66 9.36
CA LYS A 245 -25.78 -1.75 10.02
C LYS A 245 -26.06 -2.09 11.49
N SER A 246 -25.53 -3.20 12.01
CA SER A 246 -25.72 -3.63 13.40
C SER A 246 -24.43 -3.57 14.19
N PRO A 247 -24.45 -3.24 15.51
CA PRO A 247 -23.26 -3.34 16.35
C PRO A 247 -22.68 -4.76 16.32
N ALA A 248 -21.35 -4.87 16.31
CA ALA A 248 -20.67 -6.15 16.15
C ALA A 248 -19.64 -6.43 17.25
N SER A 249 -19.60 -7.68 17.71
CA SER A 249 -18.54 -8.18 18.59
C SER A 249 -17.93 -9.43 17.96
N PHE A 250 -16.62 -9.42 17.74
CA PHE A 250 -15.94 -10.43 16.95
C PHE A 250 -14.45 -10.55 17.35
N PRO A 251 -13.85 -11.75 17.27
CA PRO A 251 -12.41 -11.90 17.30
C PRO A 251 -11.76 -11.37 16.00
N ALA A 252 -10.66 -10.63 16.16
CA ALA A 252 -9.69 -10.34 15.11
C ALA A 252 -8.41 -11.12 15.41
N THR A 253 -7.91 -11.87 14.43
CA THR A 253 -6.74 -12.77 14.59
C THR A 253 -5.65 -12.36 13.62
N LEU A 254 -4.45 -12.10 14.15
CA LEU A 254 -3.25 -11.79 13.37
C LEU A 254 -2.28 -12.96 13.41
N ARG A 255 -1.82 -13.41 12.23
CA ARG A 255 -0.75 -14.39 12.05
C ARG A 255 0.44 -13.76 11.35
N ILE A 256 1.64 -14.03 11.85
CA ILE A 256 2.90 -13.61 11.24
C ILE A 256 3.83 -14.82 11.09
N GLY A 257 4.00 -15.27 9.86
CA GLY A 257 4.70 -16.52 9.54
C GLY A 257 4.09 -17.72 10.30
N GLN A 258 4.93 -18.71 10.64
CA GLN A 258 4.50 -19.89 11.42
C GLN A 258 4.66 -19.71 12.93
N GLN A 259 5.21 -18.57 13.38
CA GLN A 259 5.74 -18.41 14.72
C GLN A 259 4.90 -17.51 15.63
N TYR A 260 3.99 -16.72 15.05
CA TYR A 260 3.19 -15.75 15.77
C TYR A 260 1.72 -15.88 15.35
N GLN A 261 0.85 -16.07 16.32
CA GLN A 261 -0.60 -16.04 16.15
C GLN A 261 -1.22 -15.51 17.43
N GLU A 262 -1.85 -14.34 17.34
CA GLU A 262 -2.53 -13.70 18.47
C GLU A 262 -3.94 -13.28 18.08
N GLN A 263 -4.81 -13.15 19.08
CA GLN A 263 -6.21 -12.80 18.89
C GLN A 263 -6.65 -11.72 19.88
N ILE A 264 -7.40 -10.74 19.38
CA ILE A 264 -8.05 -9.69 20.17
C ILE A 264 -9.55 -9.79 19.97
N ILE A 265 -10.33 -9.69 21.05
CA ILE A 265 -11.78 -9.63 20.98
C ILE A 265 -12.22 -8.17 20.89
N VAL A 266 -12.84 -7.82 19.77
CA VAL A 266 -13.51 -6.53 19.58
C VAL A 266 -14.92 -6.65 20.15
N THR A 267 -15.32 -5.68 20.96
CA THR A 267 -16.64 -5.67 21.63
C THR A 267 -17.42 -4.43 21.25
N ASP A 268 -18.67 -4.64 20.84
CA ASP A 268 -19.66 -3.59 20.58
C ASP A 268 -19.17 -2.48 19.63
N LEU A 269 -18.49 -2.86 18.56
CA LEU A 269 -18.07 -1.91 17.52
C LEU A 269 -19.33 -1.40 16.81
N VAL A 270 -19.54 -0.08 16.89
CA VAL A 270 -20.73 0.58 16.35
C VAL A 270 -20.87 0.35 14.83
N PRO A 271 -22.09 0.35 14.28
CA PRO A 271 -22.32 0.26 12.83
C PRO A 271 -21.51 1.29 12.06
N LEU A 272 -20.94 0.88 10.92
CA LEU A 272 -20.08 1.69 10.05
C LEU A 272 -18.83 2.26 10.75
N GLY A 273 -18.55 1.85 11.99
CA GLY A 273 -17.43 2.31 12.79
C GLY A 273 -16.19 1.44 12.63
N ASP A 274 -15.02 2.08 12.66
CA ASP A 274 -13.72 1.41 12.61
C ASP A 274 -12.95 1.56 13.94
N THR A 275 -11.95 0.69 14.14
CA THR A 275 -11.07 0.77 15.31
C THR A 275 -9.68 0.21 15.01
N ILE A 276 -8.69 0.65 15.79
CA ILE A 276 -7.30 0.18 15.73
C ILE A 276 -7.06 -0.78 16.89
N LEU A 277 -6.45 -1.93 16.60
CA LEU A 277 -6.08 -2.94 17.59
C LEU A 277 -4.56 -3.05 17.67
N GLU A 278 -4.00 -2.99 18.88
CA GLU A 278 -2.58 -3.23 19.14
C GLU A 278 -2.38 -4.66 19.64
N PHE A 279 -1.65 -5.47 18.88
CA PHE A 279 -1.35 -6.86 19.24
C PHE A 279 -0.11 -6.98 20.14
N PRO A 280 0.03 -8.07 20.91
CA PRO A 280 1.23 -8.33 21.69
C PRO A 280 2.50 -8.26 20.84
N ALA A 281 3.61 -7.78 21.43
CA ALA A 281 4.86 -7.61 20.69
C ALA A 281 5.35 -8.92 20.01
N TRP A 282 5.63 -8.84 18.72
CA TRP A 282 6.27 -9.86 17.91
C TRP A 282 7.75 -9.55 17.73
N VAL A 283 8.64 -10.52 17.94
CA VAL A 283 10.09 -10.36 17.72
C VAL A 283 10.49 -11.10 16.44
N PRO A 284 10.77 -10.40 15.32
CA PRO A 284 11.22 -11.05 14.09
C PRO A 284 12.63 -11.62 14.21
N GLY A 285 12.89 -12.74 13.53
CA GLY A 285 14.23 -13.17 13.14
C GLY A 285 14.63 -12.56 11.78
N THR A 286 15.74 -12.99 11.19
CA THR A 286 16.11 -12.54 9.83
C THR A 286 15.43 -13.40 8.76
N ASP A 287 14.22 -13.06 8.35
CA ASP A 287 13.47 -13.79 7.33
C ASP A 287 12.35 -12.95 6.69
N SER A 288 11.72 -13.48 5.65
CA SER A 288 10.46 -12.96 5.09
C SER A 288 9.27 -13.60 5.80
N TYR A 289 8.28 -12.79 6.16
CA TYR A 289 7.07 -13.23 6.83
C TYR A 289 5.83 -12.88 6.01
N GLN A 290 4.94 -13.85 5.87
CA GLN A 290 3.57 -13.59 5.43
C GLN A 290 2.76 -13.13 6.64
N LEU A 291 1.92 -12.12 6.43
CA LEU A 291 0.96 -11.63 7.42
C LEU A 291 -0.43 -11.96 6.92
N GLU A 292 -1.25 -12.48 7.82
CA GLU A 292 -2.66 -12.77 7.58
C GLU A 292 -3.44 -12.19 8.76
N LEU A 293 -4.32 -11.24 8.48
CA LEU A 293 -5.28 -10.72 9.44
C LEU A 293 -6.67 -11.14 8.99
N PHE A 294 -7.42 -11.72 9.91
CA PHE A 294 -8.79 -12.09 9.63
C PHE A 294 -9.73 -11.85 10.81
N THR A 295 -10.98 -11.55 10.48
CA THR A 295 -12.10 -11.40 11.41
C THR A 295 -12.98 -12.64 11.36
N LEU A 296 -13.72 -12.92 12.45
CA LEU A 296 -14.73 -13.98 12.44
C LEU A 296 -16.01 -13.49 13.14
N LEU A 297 -16.97 -13.01 12.38
CA LEU A 297 -18.29 -12.67 12.90
C LEU A 297 -19.29 -13.81 12.62
N ALA A 298 -20.02 -14.21 13.66
CA ALA A 298 -21.08 -15.21 13.49
C ALA A 298 -22.23 -14.59 12.69
N GLY A 299 -22.55 -15.17 11.53
CA GLY A 299 -23.59 -14.63 10.64
C GLY A 299 -23.10 -13.52 9.71
N ASP A 300 -21.78 -13.37 9.55
CA ASP A 300 -21.21 -12.45 8.56
C ASP A 300 -21.81 -12.71 7.17
N GLN A 301 -22.32 -11.64 6.55
CA GLN A 301 -23.02 -11.70 5.28
C GLN A 301 -22.09 -11.52 4.08
N PHE A 302 -20.82 -11.19 4.29
CA PHE A 302 -19.82 -11.02 3.23
C PHE A 302 -18.44 -11.62 3.60
N PRO A 303 -18.36 -12.93 3.88
CA PRO A 303 -17.13 -13.56 4.39
C PRO A 303 -15.91 -13.48 3.46
N GLN A 304 -16.08 -12.99 2.22
CA GLN A 304 -15.01 -12.84 1.25
C GLN A 304 -14.09 -11.65 1.53
N ASN A 305 -14.51 -10.67 2.35
CA ASN A 305 -13.64 -9.58 2.82
C ASN A 305 -13.05 -9.84 4.22
N ASP A 306 -13.33 -11.00 4.84
CA ASP A 306 -12.92 -11.30 6.22
C ASP A 306 -11.40 -11.44 6.40
N THR A 307 -10.62 -11.47 5.33
CA THR A 307 -9.17 -11.73 5.38
C THR A 307 -8.39 -10.79 4.48
N ILE A 308 -7.34 -10.18 5.02
CA ILE A 308 -6.30 -9.50 4.24
C ILE A 308 -4.94 -10.17 4.49
N CYS A 309 -4.12 -10.20 3.45
CA CYS A 309 -2.78 -10.73 3.49
C CYS A 309 -1.76 -9.67 3.09
N SER A 310 -0.59 -9.70 3.72
CA SER A 310 0.55 -8.83 3.39
C SER A 310 1.87 -9.57 3.55
N GLN A 311 2.99 -8.93 3.20
CA GLN A 311 4.34 -9.45 3.34
C GLN A 311 5.27 -8.42 3.99
N THR A 312 6.14 -8.91 4.86
CA THR A 312 7.25 -8.13 5.45
C THR A 312 8.53 -8.95 5.42
N PHE A 313 9.68 -8.30 5.57
CA PHE A 313 10.96 -8.96 5.75
C PHE A 313 11.73 -8.31 6.89
N ALA A 314 12.44 -9.09 7.68
CA ALA A 314 13.27 -8.55 8.76
C ALA A 314 14.75 -8.84 8.56
N SER A 315 15.59 -7.86 8.87
CA SER A 315 17.06 -7.98 8.81
C SER A 315 17.77 -7.11 9.84
N TYR A 316 19.03 -7.45 10.11
CA TYR A 316 19.91 -6.61 10.93
C TYR A 316 20.40 -5.35 10.19
N LEU A 317 20.41 -5.40 8.85
CA LEU A 317 20.58 -4.24 7.98
C LEU A 317 19.18 -3.73 7.60
N GLY A 318 18.77 -2.58 8.09
CA GLY A 318 17.40 -2.10 7.90
C GLY A 318 17.31 -0.62 7.64
N GLU A 319 16.14 -0.21 7.18
CA GLU A 319 15.74 1.19 7.16
C GLU A 319 14.69 1.37 8.25
N MET A 320 14.94 2.29 9.19
CA MET A 320 13.88 2.79 10.06
C MET A 320 13.04 3.76 9.24
N ARG A 321 11.73 3.50 9.16
CA ARG A 321 10.78 4.19 8.30
C ARG A 321 9.38 4.15 8.89
N TYR A 322 8.55 5.10 8.49
CA TYR A 322 7.11 5.14 8.79
C TYR A 322 6.26 5.10 7.52
N ASP A 323 6.89 4.84 6.37
CA ASP A 323 6.27 4.92 5.05
C ASP A 323 6.35 3.59 4.26
N ASP A 324 5.38 3.35 3.39
CA ASP A 324 5.34 2.17 2.52
C ASP A 324 6.33 2.24 1.34
N GLY A 325 6.74 3.45 0.95
CA GLY A 325 7.70 3.71 -0.13
C GLY A 325 7.10 4.30 -1.39
N VAL A 326 5.79 4.55 -1.41
CA VAL A 326 5.06 5.27 -2.45
C VAL A 326 4.53 6.58 -1.86
N PRO A 327 4.86 7.75 -2.42
CA PRO A 327 4.26 9.01 -1.96
C PRO A 327 2.80 9.11 -2.41
N ASP A 328 1.88 9.32 -1.47
CA ASP A 328 0.48 9.65 -1.77
C ASP A 328 0.32 11.13 -2.12
N THR A 329 1.07 11.98 -1.44
CA THR A 329 1.13 13.42 -1.70
C THR A 329 2.51 13.99 -1.37
N TRP A 330 2.58 15.30 -1.15
CA TRP A 330 3.81 15.99 -0.80
C TRP A 330 3.61 17.00 0.33
N PHE A 331 4.54 16.96 1.27
CA PHE A 331 4.71 17.98 2.27
C PHE A 331 5.50 19.17 1.70
N LEU A 332 4.97 20.38 1.88
CA LEU A 332 5.67 21.62 1.57
C LEU A 332 5.37 22.70 2.62
N ARG A 333 6.42 23.41 3.01
CA ARG A 333 6.33 24.67 3.75
C ARG A 333 7.21 25.73 3.10
N ILE A 334 6.61 26.86 2.72
CA ILE A 334 7.34 27.97 2.11
C ILE A 334 8.29 28.57 3.15
N GLY A 335 9.56 28.77 2.76
CA GLY A 335 10.57 29.36 3.63
C GLY A 335 10.18 30.75 4.13
N SER A 336 10.57 31.06 5.37
CA SER A 336 10.36 32.38 5.98
C SER A 336 11.59 33.27 5.79
N PRO A 337 11.43 34.61 5.71
CA PRO A 337 12.56 35.53 5.77
C PRO A 337 13.31 35.55 7.11
N THR A 338 12.70 35.05 8.17
CA THR A 338 13.17 35.21 9.56
C THR A 338 13.27 33.90 10.35
N ILE A 339 12.73 32.81 9.84
CA ILE A 339 12.62 31.52 10.54
C ILE A 339 13.26 30.42 9.68
N ASP A 340 14.10 29.60 10.31
CA ASP A 340 14.68 28.40 9.69
C ASP A 340 13.68 27.26 9.82
N TRP A 341 12.92 27.00 8.77
CA TRP A 341 12.00 25.89 8.77
C TRP A 341 12.72 24.57 8.47
N ALA A 342 12.25 23.53 9.15
CA ALA A 342 12.65 22.16 8.92
C ALA A 342 11.46 21.20 9.00
N ALA A 343 11.61 20.10 8.26
CA ALA A 343 10.86 18.88 8.48
C ALA A 343 11.68 17.97 9.38
N ALA A 344 11.02 17.22 10.25
CA ALA A 344 11.69 16.29 11.14
C ALA A 344 10.89 15.02 11.35
N VAL A 345 11.60 13.90 11.48
CA VAL A 345 11.02 12.59 11.78
C VAL A 345 11.74 12.00 12.99
N ARG A 346 10.98 11.58 14.00
CA ARG A 346 11.49 10.99 15.23
C ARG A 346 11.50 9.46 15.13
N PHE A 347 12.63 8.82 15.39
CA PHE A 347 12.82 7.37 15.43
C PHE A 347 13.24 6.91 16.81
N SER A 348 12.88 5.69 17.19
CA SER A 348 13.44 5.06 18.38
C SER A 348 14.70 4.28 18.04
N SER A 349 15.70 4.34 18.92
CA SER A 349 16.95 3.58 18.75
C SER A 349 16.65 2.07 18.62
N PRO A 350 17.17 1.41 17.59
CA PRO A 350 16.85 0.01 17.32
C PRO A 350 17.65 -0.96 18.22
N TYR A 351 18.91 -0.65 18.50
CA TYR A 351 19.78 -1.52 19.29
C TYR A 351 20.58 -0.68 20.29
N PRO A 352 21.07 -1.29 21.39
CA PRO A 352 21.98 -0.59 22.29
C PRO A 352 23.26 -0.10 21.60
N GLU A 353 23.69 -0.80 20.54
CA GLU A 353 24.80 -0.39 19.67
C GLU A 353 24.53 -0.78 18.20
N TYR A 354 24.69 0.16 17.28
CA TYR A 354 24.51 -0.05 15.83
C TYR A 354 25.23 1.03 15.03
N ARG A 355 25.42 0.79 13.74
CA ARG A 355 26.05 1.74 12.83
C ARG A 355 24.99 2.43 11.99
N LEU A 356 24.92 3.76 12.07
CA LEU A 356 24.13 4.61 11.20
C LEU A 356 24.88 4.77 9.86
N LEU A 357 24.32 4.18 8.81
CA LEU A 357 24.86 4.21 7.45
C LEU A 357 24.41 5.43 6.65
N GLY A 358 23.47 6.21 7.18
CA GLY A 358 22.97 7.42 6.56
C GLY A 358 21.48 7.62 6.75
N ALA A 359 20.97 8.67 6.12
CA ALA A 359 19.56 9.00 6.02
C ALA A 359 19.16 9.08 4.55
N ARG A 360 17.85 8.99 4.29
CA ARG A 360 17.30 9.35 2.99
C ARG A 360 15.95 10.02 3.13
N ILE A 361 15.63 10.91 2.19
CA ILE A 361 14.40 11.70 2.18
C ILE A 361 13.83 11.60 0.77
N PHE A 362 12.56 11.21 0.62
CA PHE A 362 11.93 11.20 -0.70
C PHE A 362 11.59 12.64 -1.10
N VAL A 363 12.03 13.09 -2.27
CA VAL A 363 11.81 14.45 -2.74
C VAL A 363 11.20 14.48 -4.14
N LEU A 364 10.29 15.44 -4.37
CA LEU A 364 9.60 15.65 -5.65
C LEU A 364 10.25 16.77 -6.49
N ASP A 365 11.36 17.33 -6.01
CA ASP A 365 12.16 18.31 -6.73
C ASP A 365 13.62 18.25 -6.28
N THR A 366 14.45 19.09 -6.90
CA THR A 366 15.89 19.17 -6.66
C THR A 366 16.26 20.34 -5.76
N SER A 367 15.32 20.87 -4.97
CA SER A 367 15.60 21.96 -4.04
C SER A 367 16.66 21.54 -3.01
N VAL A 368 17.50 22.50 -2.63
CA VAL A 368 18.60 22.26 -1.69
C VAL A 368 18.08 22.28 -0.26
N PHE A 369 18.40 21.23 0.51
CA PHE A 369 18.42 21.31 1.96
C PHE A 369 19.71 21.96 2.40
N GLU A 370 19.61 23.03 3.18
CA GLU A 370 20.78 23.72 3.72
C GLU A 370 21.54 22.80 4.67
N ARG A 371 20.83 22.05 5.51
CA ARG A 371 21.39 21.13 6.50
C ARG A 371 20.47 19.93 6.69
N VAL A 372 21.02 18.73 6.68
CA VAL A 372 20.34 17.49 7.09
C VAL A 372 21.15 16.84 8.20
N LEU A 373 20.51 16.55 9.31
CA LEU A 373 21.16 16.06 10.52
C LEU A 373 20.39 14.94 11.18
N VAL A 374 21.16 14.03 11.79
CA VAL A 374 20.64 13.01 12.70
C VAL A 374 21.17 13.33 14.09
N CYS A 375 20.27 13.55 15.04
CA CYS A 375 20.62 14.06 16.37
C CYS A 375 19.83 13.32 17.46
N PRO A 376 20.29 13.35 18.73
CA PRO A 376 19.49 12.89 19.85
C PRO A 376 18.30 13.82 20.08
N GLY A 377 17.33 13.36 20.87
CA GLY A 377 16.25 14.21 21.36
C GLY A 377 15.30 13.44 22.27
N ASP A 378 14.22 14.10 22.65
CA ASP A 378 13.13 13.49 23.41
C ASP A 378 11.77 13.95 22.84
N SER A 379 10.69 13.74 23.59
CA SER A 379 9.34 14.18 23.18
C SER A 379 9.16 15.69 23.02
N SER A 380 10.09 16.50 23.54
CA SER A 380 10.07 17.96 23.42
C SER A 380 10.78 18.47 22.14
N GLY A 381 11.61 17.64 21.53
CA GLY A 381 12.25 17.92 20.24
C GLY A 381 13.70 17.41 20.12
N PRO A 382 14.33 17.65 18.96
CA PRO A 382 15.74 17.36 18.69
C PRO A 382 16.72 18.29 19.41
N ASP A 383 17.83 17.73 19.88
CA ASP A 383 19.04 18.46 20.29
C ASP A 383 19.93 18.73 19.07
N LEU A 384 19.74 19.90 18.46
CA LEU A 384 20.43 20.30 17.24
C LEU A 384 21.89 20.72 17.45
N ASP A 385 22.31 20.94 18.70
CA ASP A 385 23.66 21.40 19.03
C ASP A 385 24.66 20.24 19.07
N HIS A 386 24.17 19.00 19.23
CA HIS A 386 24.98 17.79 19.33
C HIS A 386 24.57 16.71 18.32
N PRO A 387 24.62 16.98 17.00
CA PRO A 387 24.26 15.99 16.00
C PRO A 387 25.25 14.81 16.00
N TYR A 388 24.73 13.60 15.84
CA TYR A 388 25.54 12.42 15.56
C TYR A 388 26.15 12.47 14.16
N PHE A 389 25.45 13.13 13.24
CA PHE A 389 25.83 13.31 11.86
C PHE A 389 25.14 14.55 11.29
N GLU A 390 25.84 15.26 10.42
CA GLU A 390 25.35 16.45 9.73
C GLU A 390 25.93 16.51 8.31
N ALA A 391 25.08 16.86 7.35
CA ALA A 391 25.45 17.16 5.98
C ALA A 391 24.86 18.51 5.56
N GLU A 392 25.67 19.31 4.87
CA GLU A 392 25.29 20.64 4.41
C GLU A 392 25.08 20.66 2.90
N SER A 393 24.20 21.54 2.44
CA SER A 393 23.95 21.82 1.01
C SER A 393 23.68 20.55 0.18
N VAL A 394 22.75 19.71 0.66
CA VAL A 394 22.39 18.44 0.01
C VAL A 394 21.14 18.60 -0.84
N ALA A 395 21.14 17.97 -2.02
CA ALA A 395 20.02 17.98 -2.96
C ALA A 395 20.00 16.69 -3.78
N ALA A 396 18.82 16.29 -4.24
CA ALA A 396 18.69 15.16 -5.14
C ALA A 396 19.21 15.51 -6.55
N SER A 397 19.72 14.50 -7.25
CA SER A 397 20.20 14.65 -8.63
C SER A 397 19.07 14.82 -9.66
N GLN A 398 17.85 14.43 -9.30
CA GLN A 398 16.63 14.48 -10.12
C GLN A 398 15.40 14.55 -9.21
N PRO A 399 14.23 15.02 -9.68
CA PRO A 399 12.98 14.95 -8.92
C PRO A 399 12.50 13.49 -8.73
N GLU A 400 11.52 13.30 -7.85
CA GLU A 400 10.83 12.03 -7.60
C GLU A 400 11.78 10.87 -7.26
N THR A 401 12.71 11.16 -6.36
CA THR A 401 13.74 10.19 -5.95
C THR A 401 14.04 10.28 -4.47
N TRP A 402 14.64 9.22 -3.95
CA TRP A 402 15.28 9.25 -2.64
C TRP A 402 16.58 10.07 -2.70
N LEU A 403 16.61 11.20 -2.02
CA LEU A 403 17.84 11.91 -1.67
C LEU A 403 18.61 11.07 -0.67
N GLU A 404 19.83 10.67 -1.01
CA GLU A 404 20.70 9.87 -0.16
C GLU A 404 21.69 10.76 0.60
N VAL A 405 21.73 10.62 1.92
CA VAL A 405 22.61 11.36 2.82
C VAL A 405 23.47 10.36 3.60
N PRO A 406 24.61 9.92 3.05
CA PRO A 406 25.40 8.83 3.61
C PRO A 406 26.08 9.22 4.92
N SER A 407 26.21 8.25 5.82
CA SER A 407 26.92 8.37 7.10
C SER A 407 27.66 7.06 7.40
N ASP A 408 28.52 7.06 8.40
CA ASP A 408 29.15 5.84 8.92
C ASP A 408 29.44 5.97 10.42
N THR A 409 28.40 6.34 11.17
CA THR A 409 28.50 6.69 12.60
C THR A 409 28.12 5.49 13.47
N LEU A 410 29.00 5.07 14.38
CA LEU A 410 28.67 4.10 15.42
C LEU A 410 27.91 4.81 16.55
N LEU A 411 26.71 4.32 16.84
CA LEU A 411 25.84 4.82 17.91
C LEU A 411 25.73 3.77 19.00
N SER A 412 25.85 4.22 20.26
CA SER A 412 25.78 3.36 21.45
C SER A 412 24.74 3.87 22.47
N SER A 413 23.81 4.72 22.02
CA SER A 413 22.79 5.35 22.87
C SER A 413 21.42 4.70 22.67
N SER A 414 20.64 4.63 23.76
CA SER A 414 19.30 4.03 23.79
C SER A 414 18.16 5.07 23.71
N GLY A 415 18.46 6.31 23.28
CA GLY A 415 17.49 7.41 23.21
C GLY A 415 16.85 7.56 21.83
N ASP A 416 15.85 8.46 21.72
CA ASP A 416 15.24 8.79 20.44
C ASP A 416 16.24 9.51 19.53
N LEU A 417 16.08 9.26 18.22
CA LEU A 417 16.82 9.86 17.13
C LEU A 417 15.89 10.79 16.37
N TRP A 418 16.41 11.92 15.93
CA TRP A 418 15.67 12.85 15.10
C TRP A 418 16.43 13.07 13.80
N LEU A 419 15.80 12.73 12.67
CA LEU A 419 16.24 13.17 11.35
C LEU A 419 15.60 14.52 11.08
N VAL A 420 16.41 15.56 10.89
CA VAL A 420 15.96 16.94 10.71
C VAL A 420 16.54 17.49 9.42
N ALA A 421 15.69 18.09 8.59
CA ALA A 421 16.07 18.61 7.28
C ALA A 421 15.64 20.08 7.15
N PHE A 422 16.62 20.98 7.19
CA PHE A 422 16.45 22.43 7.04
C PHE A 422 16.58 22.84 5.57
N TRP A 423 15.83 23.86 5.17
CA TRP A 423 15.98 24.51 3.87
C TRP A 423 16.22 26.02 4.01
N PRO A 424 16.84 26.66 2.99
CA PRO A 424 17.26 28.05 3.08
C PRO A 424 16.12 29.03 3.38
N ARG A 425 16.43 30.06 4.18
CA ARG A 425 15.53 31.21 4.40
C ARG A 425 15.17 31.83 3.05
N ARG A 426 13.87 32.13 2.86
CA ARG A 426 13.31 32.75 1.64
C ARG A 426 13.34 31.88 0.36
N ALA A 427 13.71 30.60 0.46
CA ALA A 427 13.49 29.66 -0.64
C ALA A 427 12.07 29.07 -0.59
N PRO A 428 11.45 28.72 -1.73
CA PRO A 428 10.38 27.72 -1.69
C PRO A 428 10.97 26.46 -1.04
N GLY A 429 10.32 25.94 0.00
CA GLY A 429 10.80 24.72 0.65
C GLY A 429 10.85 23.56 -0.34
N PRO A 430 11.67 22.53 -0.09
CA PRO A 430 11.65 21.30 -0.87
C PRO A 430 10.29 20.63 -0.75
N ARG A 431 9.77 20.06 -1.84
CA ARG A 431 8.63 19.15 -1.79
C ARG A 431 9.12 17.78 -1.36
N ILE A 432 8.67 17.35 -0.18
CA ILE A 432 9.04 16.08 0.44
C ILE A 432 7.87 15.12 0.26
N GLY A 433 8.13 13.84 -0.01
CA GLY A 433 7.08 12.83 -0.07
C GLY A 433 6.32 12.71 1.25
N ASP A 434 5.01 12.49 1.15
CA ASP A 434 4.10 12.30 2.28
C ASP A 434 3.28 11.03 2.04
N ASP A 435 3.35 10.10 2.98
CA ASP A 435 2.56 8.86 3.01
C ASP A 435 1.29 9.09 3.84
N GLN A 436 0.13 8.94 3.23
CA GLN A 436 -1.17 9.11 3.88
C GLN A 436 -1.88 7.77 4.10
N THR A 437 -1.21 6.66 3.79
CA THR A 437 -1.71 5.31 4.01
C THR A 437 -1.93 5.09 5.49
N MET A 438 -3.19 4.87 5.87
CA MET A 438 -3.51 4.63 7.27
C MET A 438 -2.97 3.29 7.77
N PRO A 439 -2.47 3.25 9.03
CA PRO A 439 -2.57 4.33 10.02
C PRO A 439 -1.28 5.18 10.14
N ILE A 440 -1.46 6.42 10.58
CA ILE A 440 -0.41 7.44 10.71
C ILE A 440 0.31 7.32 12.06
N ASP A 441 1.63 7.25 12.05
CA ASP A 441 2.48 6.97 13.21
C ASP A 441 2.71 8.17 14.14
N LYS A 442 2.36 9.37 13.70
CA LYS A 442 2.51 10.65 14.45
C LYS A 442 3.94 10.89 14.91
N CYS A 443 4.90 10.45 14.08
CA CYS A 443 6.33 10.66 14.29
C CYS A 443 6.91 11.75 13.40
N SER A 444 6.05 12.40 12.62
CA SER A 444 6.36 13.47 11.69
C SER A 444 6.14 14.84 12.34
N TYR A 445 7.07 15.77 12.11
CA TYR A 445 7.04 17.11 12.68
C TYR A 445 7.52 18.13 11.64
N PHE A 446 7.08 19.37 11.82
CA PHE A 446 7.69 20.51 11.15
C PHE A 446 7.89 21.64 12.16
N GLY A 447 8.94 22.43 12.00
CA GLY A 447 9.30 23.40 13.02
C GLY A 447 10.58 24.14 12.77
N SER A 448 10.97 24.89 13.79
CA SER A 448 12.25 25.58 13.89
C SER A 448 12.68 25.61 15.35
N PRO A 449 13.99 25.51 15.65
CA PRO A 449 14.49 25.75 17.01
C PRO A 449 14.13 27.15 17.55
N SER A 450 13.86 28.11 16.67
CA SER A 450 13.50 29.49 17.05
C SER A 450 12.04 29.68 17.47
N ILE A 451 11.17 28.67 17.33
CA ILE A 451 9.74 28.77 17.67
C ILE A 451 9.29 27.59 18.51
N ARG A 452 9.13 26.41 17.88
CA ARG A 452 8.79 25.11 18.46
C ARG A 452 8.66 24.09 17.33
N TRP A 453 8.73 22.81 17.69
CA TRP A 453 8.36 21.68 16.82
C TRP A 453 6.85 21.44 16.91
N ILE A 454 6.20 21.29 15.76
CA ILE A 454 4.76 21.07 15.64
C ILE A 454 4.55 19.68 15.06
N SER A 455 3.73 18.87 15.72
CA SER A 455 3.32 17.55 15.21
C SER A 455 2.61 17.70 13.87
N TYR A 456 3.01 16.90 12.90
CA TYR A 456 2.35 16.75 11.62
C TYR A 456 1.54 15.45 11.66
N ASN A 457 0.21 15.58 11.52
CA ASN A 457 -0.73 14.47 11.72
C ASN A 457 -1.50 14.11 10.44
N ASP A 458 -1.24 14.81 9.33
CA ASP A 458 -1.98 14.63 8.07
C ASP A 458 -1.41 13.47 7.25
N GLY A 459 -0.17 13.06 7.52
CA GLY A 459 0.55 11.96 6.89
C GLY A 459 1.91 11.75 7.56
N ASP A 460 2.67 10.77 7.06
CA ASP A 460 4.03 10.49 7.46
C ASP A 460 5.04 11.00 6.43
N ILE A 461 5.88 11.94 6.88
CA ILE A 461 6.95 12.50 6.05
C ILE A 461 7.90 11.35 5.69
N MET A 462 8.07 11.12 4.39
CA MET A 462 8.87 10.02 3.84
C MET A 462 10.37 10.28 4.02
N ALA A 463 10.86 10.03 5.23
CA ALA A 463 12.25 10.11 5.61
C ALA A 463 12.65 8.86 6.37
N ARG A 464 13.85 8.33 6.09
CA ARG A 464 14.31 7.03 6.61
C ARG A 464 15.74 7.09 7.11
N LEU A 465 16.07 6.26 8.09
CA LEU A 465 17.45 6.05 8.57
C LEU A 465 17.96 4.66 8.21
N LYS A 466 19.12 4.58 7.58
CA LYS A 466 19.80 3.31 7.25
C LYS A 466 20.68 2.89 8.40
N VAL A 467 20.47 1.68 8.92
CA VAL A 467 21.20 1.16 10.07
C VAL A 467 21.74 -0.25 9.82
N ASP A 468 22.87 -0.56 10.45
CA ASP A 468 23.45 -1.91 10.53
C ASP A 468 23.63 -2.28 12.02
N GLY A 469 22.84 -3.24 12.48
CA GLY A 469 22.87 -3.76 13.84
C GLY A 469 23.82 -4.95 13.96
N ARG A 470 25.05 -4.72 14.43
CA ARG A 470 25.87 -5.80 15.00
C ARG A 470 25.67 -5.84 16.51
N THR A 471 24.95 -6.84 17.02
CA THR A 471 25.04 -7.18 18.45
C THR A 471 26.22 -8.14 18.68
N GLY A 472 27.28 -7.67 19.36
CA GLY A 472 28.28 -8.48 20.10
C GLY A 472 29.62 -8.80 19.41
N ILE A 473 30.73 -8.62 20.14
CA ILE A 473 32.13 -8.55 19.66
C ILE A 473 32.97 -9.82 19.99
N THR A 474 33.68 -10.37 18.97
CA THR A 474 34.98 -11.13 18.92
C THR A 474 35.01 -12.65 18.60
N GLU A 475 35.76 -12.96 17.51
CA GLU A 475 36.45 -14.21 17.05
C GLU A 475 35.62 -15.47 16.73
N LEU A 476 35.72 -16.16 15.57
CA LEU A 476 36.76 -16.32 14.53
C LEU A 476 36.12 -16.27 13.13
N GLU A 477 36.66 -15.49 12.19
CA GLU A 477 36.25 -15.54 10.78
C GLU A 477 36.61 -16.91 10.14
N PRO A 478 35.65 -17.76 9.72
CA PRO A 478 35.97 -18.96 8.97
C PRO A 478 35.95 -18.61 7.47
N VAL A 479 37.12 -18.57 6.84
CA VAL A 479 37.22 -18.43 5.38
C VAL A 479 36.35 -19.48 4.68
N LYS A 480 35.37 -18.99 3.89
CA LYS A 480 34.51 -19.84 3.05
C LYS A 480 35.22 -20.18 1.72
N LYS A 481 35.87 -21.35 1.74
CA LYS A 481 36.21 -22.30 0.64
C LYS A 481 37.33 -21.96 -0.36
N LEU A 482 38.32 -22.85 -0.41
CA LEU A 482 39.30 -23.02 -1.52
C LEU A 482 38.58 -23.63 -2.74
N HIS A 483 38.53 -22.93 -3.87
CA HIS A 483 37.81 -23.41 -5.05
C HIS A 483 38.82 -23.82 -6.12
N SER A 484 39.00 -25.14 -6.24
CA SER A 484 39.79 -25.87 -7.26
C SER A 484 41.30 -26.03 -7.02
N LEU A 485 41.71 -27.30 -7.01
CA LEU A 485 43.09 -27.79 -7.12
C LEU A 485 43.10 -28.75 -8.31
N LEU A 486 43.38 -28.22 -9.49
CA LEU A 486 43.20 -28.94 -10.74
C LEU A 486 44.42 -28.81 -11.66
N PRO A 487 44.76 -29.87 -12.42
CA PRO A 487 44.29 -31.23 -12.22
C PRO A 487 44.83 -31.80 -10.90
N ASN A 488 44.08 -32.66 -10.20
CA ASN A 488 44.59 -33.41 -9.05
C ASN A 488 44.05 -34.85 -9.15
N PRO A 489 44.88 -35.87 -9.39
CA PRO A 489 46.36 -35.85 -9.39
C PRO A 489 47.00 -35.07 -10.54
N PHE A 490 48.21 -34.56 -10.35
CA PHE A 490 48.98 -33.82 -11.38
C PHE A 490 50.35 -34.43 -11.66
N ARG A 491 50.93 -34.14 -12.83
CA ARG A 491 52.28 -34.55 -13.24
C ARG A 491 53.27 -33.40 -13.39
N HIS A 492 52.80 -32.23 -13.84
CA HIS A 492 53.67 -31.11 -14.19
C HIS A 492 53.29 -29.82 -13.49
N LYS A 493 52.00 -29.46 -13.49
CA LYS A 493 51.49 -28.25 -12.83
C LYS A 493 50.17 -28.52 -12.14
N LEU A 494 50.01 -27.92 -10.97
CA LEU A 494 48.78 -27.90 -10.17
C LEU A 494 48.35 -26.45 -10.00
N HIS A 495 47.14 -26.13 -10.44
CA HIS A 495 46.59 -24.79 -10.31
C HIS A 495 45.76 -24.69 -9.03
N LEU A 496 45.99 -23.62 -8.28
CA LEU A 496 45.27 -23.24 -7.07
C LEU A 496 44.57 -21.90 -7.31
N SER A 497 43.26 -21.84 -7.10
CA SER A 497 42.49 -20.60 -7.10
C SER A 497 41.76 -20.40 -5.78
N ILE A 498 41.73 -19.15 -5.30
CA ILE A 498 41.08 -18.78 -4.04
C ILE A 498 40.11 -17.63 -4.28
N THR A 499 38.82 -17.86 -4.04
CA THR A 499 37.78 -16.83 -4.16
C THR A 499 37.19 -16.47 -2.79
N GLY A 500 36.63 -15.27 -2.66
CA GLY A 500 35.95 -14.83 -1.43
C GLY A 500 36.86 -14.32 -0.30
N CYS A 501 38.18 -14.26 -0.47
CA CYS A 501 39.08 -13.66 0.53
C CYS A 501 39.25 -12.15 0.27
N ARG A 502 39.01 -11.30 1.28
CA ARG A 502 39.16 -9.83 1.18
C ARG A 502 40.56 -9.31 1.55
N LYS A 503 41.51 -10.19 1.91
CA LYS A 503 42.90 -9.78 2.19
C LYS A 503 43.63 -9.42 0.89
N GLN A 504 44.35 -8.30 0.90
CA GLN A 504 45.17 -7.84 -0.24
C GLN A 504 46.38 -8.75 -0.52
N ARG A 505 46.80 -9.57 0.45
CA ARG A 505 47.93 -10.50 0.34
C ARG A 505 47.64 -11.77 1.14
N ILE A 506 47.82 -12.95 0.53
CA ILE A 506 47.56 -14.25 1.15
C ILE A 506 48.81 -15.11 1.03
N SER A 507 49.23 -15.79 2.10
CA SER A 507 50.35 -16.74 2.10
C SER A 507 49.88 -18.17 2.30
N GLY A 508 50.69 -19.15 1.88
CA GLY A 508 50.41 -20.56 2.09
C GLY A 508 51.67 -21.42 2.04
N VAL A 509 51.56 -22.66 2.50
CA VAL A 509 52.66 -23.61 2.65
C VAL A 509 52.23 -25.00 2.21
N ILE A 510 53.13 -25.70 1.52
CA ILE A 510 53.01 -27.11 1.13
C ILE A 510 53.86 -27.95 2.08
N TYR A 511 53.27 -29.03 2.59
CA TYR A 511 53.92 -30.02 3.43
C TYR A 511 53.94 -31.39 2.74
N ASP A 512 54.99 -32.18 2.99
CA ASP A 512 55.02 -33.59 2.62
C ASP A 512 54.18 -34.45 3.57
N ALA A 513 54.03 -35.74 3.25
CA ALA A 513 53.25 -36.68 4.06
C ALA A 513 53.76 -36.85 5.50
N SER A 514 55.01 -36.45 5.80
CA SER A 514 55.58 -36.45 7.15
C SER A 514 55.36 -35.14 7.91
N GLY A 515 54.72 -34.15 7.27
CA GLY A 515 54.47 -32.82 7.84
C GLY A 515 55.65 -31.86 7.73
N ARG A 516 56.70 -32.19 6.96
CA ARG A 516 57.83 -31.27 6.75
C ARG A 516 57.49 -30.26 5.66
N MET A 517 57.90 -29.01 5.87
CA MET A 517 57.68 -27.94 4.91
C MET A 517 58.47 -28.18 3.62
N VAL A 518 57.75 -28.17 2.50
CA VAL A 518 58.29 -28.36 1.15
C VAL A 518 58.47 -27.01 0.44
N ARG A 519 57.45 -26.15 0.48
CA ARG A 519 57.47 -24.85 -0.23
C ARG A 519 56.42 -23.90 0.32
N GLY A 520 56.78 -22.63 0.49
CA GLY A 520 55.86 -21.52 0.78
C GLY A 520 55.54 -20.69 -0.46
N PHE A 521 54.39 -20.04 -0.48
CA PHE A 521 53.95 -19.17 -1.57
C PHE A 521 53.12 -17.98 -1.06
N VAL A 522 52.99 -16.96 -1.90
CA VAL A 522 52.20 -15.76 -1.63
C VAL A 522 51.39 -15.41 -2.88
N LEU A 523 50.11 -15.14 -2.69
CA LEU A 523 49.15 -14.69 -3.69
C LEU A 523 48.94 -13.16 -3.58
N GLN A 524 48.91 -12.50 -4.73
CA GLN A 524 48.52 -11.09 -4.88
C GLN A 524 47.20 -10.99 -5.68
N THR A 525 46.88 -9.81 -6.24
CA THR A 525 45.55 -9.36 -6.73
C THR A 525 44.77 -10.35 -7.59
N ASP A 526 45.46 -11.21 -8.34
CA ASP A 526 44.84 -12.13 -9.32
C ASP A 526 44.46 -13.50 -8.75
N ARG A 527 44.66 -13.73 -7.43
CA ARG A 527 44.14 -14.87 -6.63
C ARG A 527 44.35 -16.29 -7.18
N GLU A 528 45.32 -16.47 -8.09
CA GLU A 528 45.74 -17.75 -8.64
C GLU A 528 47.23 -18.04 -8.40
N TRP A 529 47.55 -19.31 -8.15
CA TRP A 529 48.93 -19.78 -8.01
C TRP A 529 49.12 -21.15 -8.64
N VAL A 530 50.34 -21.42 -9.12
CA VAL A 530 50.67 -22.68 -9.80
C VAL A 530 51.85 -23.33 -9.12
N TRP A 531 51.67 -24.59 -8.71
CA TRP A 531 52.76 -25.42 -8.23
C TRP A 531 53.25 -26.36 -9.31
N ASP A 532 54.57 -26.43 -9.50
CA ASP A 532 55.26 -27.23 -10.51
C ASP A 532 55.87 -28.54 -9.95
N GLY A 533 55.55 -28.90 -8.70
CA GLY A 533 56.11 -30.10 -8.06
C GLY A 533 57.56 -29.94 -7.60
N THR A 534 58.01 -28.71 -7.31
CA THR A 534 59.34 -28.45 -6.75
C THR A 534 59.29 -27.86 -5.34
N ASN A 535 60.37 -28.00 -4.57
CA ASN A 535 60.53 -27.45 -3.22
C ASN A 535 60.92 -25.95 -3.24
N GLN A 536 61.11 -25.34 -2.07
CA GLN A 536 61.49 -23.92 -1.93
C GLN A 536 62.76 -23.51 -2.71
N LYS A 537 63.66 -24.46 -2.98
CA LYS A 537 64.91 -24.24 -3.72
C LYS A 537 64.77 -24.54 -5.23
N GLY A 538 63.57 -24.85 -5.71
CA GLY A 538 63.28 -25.16 -7.12
C GLY A 538 63.66 -26.58 -7.55
N MET A 539 64.01 -27.46 -6.61
CA MET A 539 64.33 -28.86 -6.94
C MET A 539 63.06 -29.73 -6.95
N PRO A 540 62.91 -30.67 -7.90
CA PRO A 540 61.75 -31.58 -7.93
C PRO A 540 61.59 -32.36 -6.64
N VAL A 541 60.35 -32.53 -6.19
CA VAL A 541 60.03 -33.36 -5.02
C VAL A 541 59.54 -34.75 -5.43
N PRO A 542 59.72 -35.77 -4.59
CA PRO A 542 59.31 -37.14 -4.91
C PRO A 542 57.81 -37.26 -5.24
N GLN A 543 57.44 -38.27 -6.02
CA GLN A 543 56.02 -38.61 -6.20
C GLN A 543 55.41 -38.99 -4.85
N GLY A 544 54.21 -38.51 -4.58
CA GLY A 544 53.64 -38.67 -3.26
C GLY A 544 52.44 -37.79 -2.99
N VAL A 545 51.99 -37.86 -1.74
CA VAL A 545 50.87 -37.09 -1.23
C VAL A 545 51.40 -35.89 -0.47
N TYR A 546 50.87 -34.73 -0.81
CA TYR A 546 51.25 -33.44 -0.23
C TYR A 546 50.00 -32.72 0.28
N THR A 547 50.23 -31.84 1.24
CA THR A 547 49.18 -31.13 1.96
C THR A 547 49.40 -29.65 1.80
N ILE A 548 48.41 -28.92 1.27
CA ILE A 548 48.49 -27.48 1.07
C ILE A 548 47.66 -26.78 2.16
N VAL A 549 48.33 -25.92 2.93
CA VAL A 549 47.75 -25.06 3.97
C VAL A 549 47.85 -23.62 3.51
N VAL A 550 46.80 -22.84 3.70
CA VAL A 550 46.75 -21.42 3.32
C VAL A 550 46.38 -20.61 4.55
N ASP A 551 47.12 -19.53 4.80
CA ASP A 551 46.95 -18.69 5.97
C ASP A 551 45.58 -18.01 5.96
N GLY A 552 44.85 -18.16 7.07
CA GLY A 552 43.49 -17.71 7.23
C GLY A 552 42.42 -18.72 6.81
N VAL A 553 42.77 -19.85 6.17
CA VAL A 553 41.81 -20.93 5.87
C VAL A 553 41.76 -21.94 7.04
N PRO A 554 40.57 -22.30 7.57
CA PRO A 554 40.46 -23.29 8.65
C PRO A 554 41.15 -24.63 8.33
N ILE A 555 41.88 -25.20 9.31
CA ILE A 555 42.69 -26.43 9.17
C ILE A 555 41.87 -27.66 8.76
N ASN A 556 40.57 -27.69 9.08
CA ASN A 556 39.63 -28.73 8.63
C ASN A 556 39.26 -28.63 7.13
N ARG A 557 39.82 -27.67 6.39
CA ARG A 557 39.67 -27.51 4.92
C ARG A 557 40.99 -27.65 4.16
N THR A 558 42.04 -28.13 4.81
CA THR A 558 43.30 -28.50 4.18
C THR A 558 43.06 -29.48 3.03
N LYS A 559 43.67 -29.23 1.87
CA LYS A 559 43.47 -30.06 0.67
C LYS A 559 44.68 -30.94 0.41
N VAL A 560 44.40 -32.22 0.19
CA VAL A 560 45.38 -33.24 -0.13
C VAL A 560 45.55 -33.32 -1.65
N VAL A 561 46.80 -33.28 -2.10
CA VAL A 561 47.16 -33.31 -3.52
C VAL A 561 48.13 -34.44 -3.80
N LYS A 562 47.95 -35.11 -4.94
CA LYS A 562 48.78 -36.25 -5.34
C LYS A 562 49.62 -35.88 -6.56
N LEU A 563 50.93 -35.86 -6.37
CA LEU A 563 51.91 -35.73 -7.45
C LEU A 563 52.23 -37.12 -8.00
N LYS A 564 52.02 -37.31 -9.29
CA LYS A 564 52.14 -38.60 -10.01
C LYS A 564 53.40 -38.73 -10.82
#